data_AF-A0AAU7MWR7-F1
#
_entry.id   AF-A0AAU7MWR7-F1
#
_cell.length_a   1.000
_cell.length_b   1.000
_cell.length_c   1.000
_cell.angle_alpha   90.00
_cell.angle_beta   90.00
_cell.angle_gamma   90.00
#
_symmetry.space_group_name_H-M   'P 1'
#
loop_
_entity.id
_entity.type
_entity.pdbx_description
1 polymer ?
#
loop_
_entity_poly.entity_id
_entity_poly.type
_entity_poly.pdbx_seq_one_letter_code
_entity_poly.pdbx_strand_id
1 'polypeptide(L)' 'MKTRFLKLVLPAFAILLAVGLAFATESNTVSQVAYYQTSSGVMEVTIGDDCEPNGDINCTYFGNQLYAEPSLSTPLGRNP' A
#
# COMPACT_ATOMS: atom_id res chain seq x y z
N MET A 1 41.69 24.37 -15.94
CA MET A 1 41.23 22.96 -15.97
C MET A 1 40.18 22.59 -14.90
N LYS A 2 39.98 23.38 -13.81
CA LYS A 2 38.99 23.12 -12.75
C LYS A 2 37.52 23.03 -13.21
N THR A 3 37.13 23.74 -14.27
CA THR A 3 35.74 23.75 -14.79
C THR A 3 35.37 22.54 -15.64
N ARG A 4 36.34 21.76 -16.13
CA ARG A 4 36.06 20.55 -16.92
C ARG A 4 35.68 19.36 -16.05
N PHE A 5 36.29 19.24 -14.86
CA PHE A 5 35.94 18.22 -13.86
C PHE A 5 34.52 18.40 -13.32
N LEU A 6 34.14 19.64 -13.00
CA LEU A 6 32.78 19.99 -12.58
C LEU A 6 31.73 19.63 -13.63
N LYS A 7 32.03 19.81 -14.92
CA LYS A 7 31.12 19.44 -16.02
C LYS A 7 30.89 17.93 -16.18
N LEU A 8 31.75 17.08 -15.60
CA LEU A 8 31.62 15.63 -15.67
C LEU A 8 31.02 15.03 -14.39
N VAL A 9 31.40 15.56 -13.23
CA VAL A 9 30.91 15.07 -11.93
C VAL A 9 29.47 15.49 -11.66
N LEU A 10 29.11 16.73 -12.04
CA LEU A 10 27.76 17.27 -11.80
C LEU A 10 26.65 16.46 -12.50
N PRO A 11 26.75 16.11 -13.81
CA PRO A 11 25.73 15.28 -14.45
C PRO A 11 25.71 13.84 -13.93
N ALA A 12 26.86 13.26 -13.55
CA ALA A 12 26.91 11.93 -12.97
C ALA A 12 26.17 11.88 -11.61
N PHE A 13 26.36 12.88 -10.76
CA PHE A 13 25.60 13.02 -9.51
C PHE A 13 24.11 13.24 -9.77
N ALA A 14 23.73 14.06 -10.75
CA ALA A 14 22.34 14.27 -11.09
C ALA A 14 21.64 12.97 -11.53
N ILE A 15 22.32 12.12 -12.29
CA ILE A 15 21.80 10.80 -12.71
C ILE A 15 21.68 9.88 -11.50
N LEU A 16 22.71 9.79 -10.65
CA LEU A 16 22.67 8.95 -9.44
C LEU A 16 21.56 9.39 -8.48
N LEU A 17 21.36 10.70 -8.33
CA LEU A 17 20.33 11.28 -7.46
C LEU A 17 18.94 11.08 -8.06
N ALA A 18 18.77 11.20 -9.38
CA ALA A 18 17.52 10.89 -10.07
C ALA A 18 17.13 9.41 -9.93
N VAL A 19 18.08 8.49 -10.08
CA VAL A 19 17.85 7.06 -9.87
C VAL A 19 17.55 6.77 -8.40
N GLY A 20 18.26 7.39 -7.46
CA GLY A 20 17.99 7.23 -6.03
C GLY A 20 16.60 7.72 -5.61
N LEU A 21 16.14 8.84 -6.15
CA LEU A 21 14.80 9.37 -5.91
C LEU A 21 13.71 8.48 -6.53
N ALA A 22 13.98 7.82 -7.66
CA ALA A 22 13.03 6.92 -8.32
C ALA A 22 12.68 5.69 -7.48
N PHE A 23 13.59 5.21 -6.63
CA PHE A 23 13.34 4.08 -5.72
C PHE A 23 12.84 4.52 -4.33
N ALA A 24 13.13 5.76 -3.90
CA ALA A 24 12.59 6.29 -2.64
C ALA A 24 11.07 6.53 -2.69
N THR A 25 10.47 6.55 -3.87
CA THR A 25 9.02 6.74 -4.07
C THR A 25 8.24 5.42 -4.21
N GLU A 26 8.79 4.28 -3.76
CA GLU A 26 8.00 3.07 -3.67
C GLU A 26 7.07 3.15 -2.45
N SER A 27 5.76 3.20 -2.72
CA SER A 27 4.72 3.12 -1.69
C SER A 27 4.79 1.73 -1.05
N ASN A 28 5.04 1.67 0.26
CA ASN A 28 5.07 0.42 1.01
C ASN A 28 3.63 -0.07 1.17
N THR A 29 3.12 -0.85 0.22
CA THR A 29 1.79 -1.47 0.36
C THR A 29 1.87 -2.60 1.36
N VAL A 30 1.27 -2.41 2.54
CA VAL A 30 1.22 -3.46 3.57
C VAL A 30 0.10 -4.43 3.20
N SER A 31 0.46 -5.64 2.78
CA SER A 31 -0.52 -6.71 2.60
C SER A 31 -1.00 -7.20 3.97
N GLN A 32 -2.31 -7.23 4.18
CA GLN A 32 -2.93 -7.72 5.41
C GLN A 32 -4.01 -8.77 5.09
N VAL A 33 -4.38 -9.56 6.10
CA VAL A 33 -5.46 -10.56 5.99
C VAL A 33 -6.76 -9.95 6.49
N ALA A 34 -7.84 -10.14 5.74
CA ALA A 34 -9.19 -9.76 6.12
C ALA A 34 -10.13 -10.97 6.01
N TYR A 35 -11.28 -10.86 6.66
CA TYR A 35 -12.27 -11.93 6.77
C TYR A 35 -13.63 -11.50 6.24
N TYR A 36 -14.38 -12.42 5.64
CA TYR A 36 -15.74 -12.16 5.18
C TYR A 36 -16.63 -13.39 5.38
N GLN A 37 -17.93 -13.16 5.56
CA GLN A 37 -18.92 -14.21 5.70
C GLN A 37 -19.31 -14.78 4.34
N THR A 38 -19.37 -16.11 4.24
CA THR A 38 -19.95 -16.85 3.11
C THR A 38 -21.02 -17.83 3.58
N SER A 39 -21.72 -18.49 2.65
CA SER A 39 -22.68 -19.56 2.98
C SER A 39 -22.05 -20.76 3.69
N SER A 40 -20.75 -20.98 3.48
CA SER A 40 -20.00 -22.11 4.04
C SER A 40 -19.30 -21.77 5.35
N GLY A 41 -19.31 -20.51 5.77
CA GLY A 41 -18.61 -20.00 6.95
C GLY A 41 -17.77 -18.76 6.66
N VAL A 42 -16.90 -18.42 7.61
CA VAL A 42 -15.96 -17.30 7.47
C VAL A 42 -14.78 -17.72 6.61
N MET A 43 -14.44 -16.88 5.62
CA MET A 43 -13.29 -17.05 4.74
C MET A 43 -12.31 -15.89 4.89
N GLU A 44 -11.05 -16.14 4.58
CA GLU A 44 -9.98 -15.15 4.57
C GLU A 44 -9.64 -14.69 3.14
N VAL A 45 -9.17 -13.45 3.02
CA VAL A 45 -8.68 -12.85 1.78
C VAL A 45 -7.53 -11.90 2.08
N THR A 46 -6.52 -11.86 1.23
CA THR A 46 -5.45 -10.88 1.32
C THR A 46 -5.86 -9.58 0.66
N ILE A 47 -5.70 -8.46 1.38
CA ILE A 47 -6.01 -7.11 0.95
C ILE A 47 -4.81 -6.18 1.17
N GLY A 48 -4.84 -5.00 0.57
CA GLY A 48 -3.83 -3.95 0.81
C GLY A 48 -4.08 -3.17 2.10
N ASP A 49 -3.31 -2.10 2.26
CA ASP A 49 -3.35 -1.16 3.38
C ASP A 49 -4.47 -0.11 3.28
N ASP A 50 -5.22 -0.11 2.17
CA ASP A 50 -6.31 0.84 1.93
C ASP A 50 -7.53 0.62 2.84
N CYS A 51 -7.62 -0.53 3.51
CA CYS A 51 -8.76 -0.91 4.34
C CYS A 51 -8.34 -0.98 5.81
N GLU A 52 -8.81 -0.02 6.59
CA GLU A 52 -8.47 0.14 8.00
C GLU A 52 -9.73 0.08 8.87
N PRO A 53 -9.59 -0.22 10.17
CA PRO A 53 -10.67 -0.04 11.11
C PRO A 53 -11.15 1.42 11.12
N ASN A 54 -12.46 1.63 11.18
CA ASN A 54 -13.11 2.96 11.23
C ASN A 54 -13.10 3.78 9.93
N GLY A 55 -12.77 3.20 8.78
CA GLY A 55 -12.91 3.93 7.51
C GLY A 55 -14.38 4.16 7.12
N ASP A 56 -14.65 5.29 6.46
CA ASP A 56 -16.01 5.73 6.11
C ASP A 56 -16.68 4.88 5.01
N ILE A 57 -15.89 4.31 4.10
CA ILE A 57 -16.37 3.55 2.95
C ILE A 57 -16.09 2.08 3.17
N ASN A 58 -17.14 1.27 3.30
CA ASN A 58 -17.03 -0.17 3.49
C ASN A 58 -16.10 -0.86 2.46
N CYS A 59 -15.13 -1.62 2.96
CA CYS A 59 -14.34 -2.51 2.14
C CYS A 59 -15.11 -3.81 1.89
N THR A 60 -15.29 -4.17 0.62
CA THR A 60 -16.07 -5.35 0.23
C THR A 60 -15.33 -6.29 -0.70
N TYR A 61 -15.52 -7.60 -0.51
CA TYR A 61 -15.05 -8.64 -1.41
C TYR A 61 -16.23 -9.49 -1.90
N PHE A 62 -16.41 -9.56 -3.23
CA PHE A 62 -17.62 -10.14 -3.85
C PHE A 62 -18.94 -9.59 -3.27
N GLY A 63 -18.96 -8.29 -2.90
CA GLY A 63 -20.13 -7.64 -2.29
C GLY A 63 -20.34 -7.93 -0.79
N ASN A 64 -19.46 -8.70 -0.15
CA ASN A 64 -19.51 -8.96 1.29
C ASN A 64 -18.57 -8.02 2.03
N GLN A 65 -19.01 -7.50 3.17
CA GLN A 65 -18.19 -6.68 4.07
C GLN A 65 -16.96 -7.44 4.56
N LEU A 66 -15.81 -6.75 4.59
CA LEU A 66 -14.56 -7.25 5.14
C LEU A 66 -14.38 -6.85 6.60
N TYR A 67 -13.74 -7.73 7.37
CA TYR A 67 -13.51 -7.59 8.80
C TYR A 67 -12.06 -7.89 9.17
N ALA A 68 -11.57 -7.25 10.23
CA ALA A 68 -10.20 -7.43 10.70
C ALA A 68 -9.98 -8.78 11.41
N GLU A 69 -11.04 -9.36 11.99
CA GLU A 69 -10.97 -10.64 12.71
C GLU A 69 -11.97 -11.67 12.17
N PRO A 70 -11.70 -12.98 12.34
CA PRO A 70 -12.62 -14.04 11.94
C PRO A 70 -13.93 -14.05 12.75
N SER A 71 -14.00 -13.34 13.89
CA SER A 71 -15.23 -13.11 14.65
C SER A 71 -16.21 -12.14 13.97
N LEU A 72 -15.77 -11.48 12.89
CA LEU A 72 -16.54 -10.46 12.16
C LEU A 72 -16.98 -9.29 13.05
N SER A 73 -16.16 -8.95 14.04
CA SER A 73 -16.43 -7.90 15.03
C SER A 73 -16.07 -6.51 14.54
N THR A 74 -14.92 -6.37 13.88
CA THR A 74 -14.38 -5.06 13.49
C THR A 74 -14.49 -4.92 11.98
N PRO A 75 -15.47 -4.16 11.45
CA PRO A 75 -15.58 -3.93 10.02
C PRO A 75 -14.42 -3.05 9.53
N LEU A 76 -13.89 -3.39 8.36
CA LEU A 76 -12.88 -2.62 7.67
C LEU A 76 -13.52 -1.63 6.67
N GLY A 77 -13.00 -0.42 6.64
CA GLY A 77 -13.39 0.61 5.70
C GLY A 77 -12.18 1.35 5.15
N ARG A 78 -12.37 2.06 4.05
CA ARG A 78 -11.38 2.97 3.47
C ARG A 78 -11.82 4.41 3.67
N ASN A 79 -10.85 5.28 3.88
CA ASN A 79 -11.09 6.72 3.88
C ASN A 79 -11.27 7.23 2.44
N PRO A 80 -12.06 8.30 2.24
CA PRO A 80 -12.30 8.89 0.92
C PRO A 80 -11.05 9.48 0.26
#